data_AF-S0JG67-F1
#
_entry.id   AF-S0JG67-F1
#
_cell.length_a   1.000
_cell.length_b   1.000
_cell.length_c   1.000
_cell.angle_alpha   90.00
_cell.angle_beta   90.00
_cell.angle_gamma   90.00
#
_symmetry.space_group_name_H-M   'P 1'
#
loop_
_entity.id
_entity.type
_entity.pdbx_description
1 polymer ?
#
loop_
_entity_poly.entity_id
_entity_poly.type
_entity_poly.pdbx_seq_one_letter_code
_entity_poly.pdbx_strand_id
1 'polypeptide(L)'
;MTIQGRKRKTVCRRVSGIMKRKHVKFMTILFVLSVLLLETRFLRTVSAQPVPEILTKKIQTITASDLSEEMGRPNFFLDAKTDGNGSLSYASSNEEAAKINEMTGEVELTGVGITQIAIRASATEEYEEAVRTIQLRVKKGDAKLKVPERSYTKTYKDRAFSIGASARSPVRYKSSNSRVADVNSKGRVSVKKCGEAVITVTAGDRNYRSASKKITIKVLPGKPRMKSLNNKTPGQLGISWVRQKEADGYIVEYAPDKNFKKHVGKIRIGKNSVTGTTLKGLTEGRKYYIRIKAYKIINHRKVCGKASKVIARKVKKEPLQTTARPGKRTLLNLLLTAKIPLGHTMYVWGGGWNEADTGAGEEAVSIGESPRWRAFYEMQDSSYNYRNTRYQIHDGLDCSGYVGWVIYNVMETAGGRTGYVEKASGMAESLAMKGFGGYTPARNVKNWKPGDIMSMSGHVWISLGMCEDGSVVLLHASPPGVLLCGTRLPDGRSSRATELAEHYMRTYYPDWYKKYPDCARAASYLTGSGQMRWDSGLLTDKEGIRKMGAEEVLKKIIP
;
A
#
# COMPACT_ATOMS: atom_id res chain seq x y z
N MET A 1 47.73 -59.88 26.64
CA MET A 1 47.27 -61.00 25.78
C MET A 1 47.25 -60.49 24.33
N THR A 2 47.89 -61.07 23.31
CA THR A 2 48.27 -62.47 22.94
C THR A 2 47.29 -63.05 21.92
N ILE A 3 47.67 -63.67 20.77
CA ILE A 3 48.90 -63.60 19.94
C ILE A 3 48.67 -64.38 18.60
N GLN A 4 49.41 -64.04 17.52
CA GLN A 4 49.58 -64.85 16.27
C GLN A 4 48.29 -65.16 15.43
N GLY A 5 48.34 -65.65 14.18
CA GLY A 5 49.43 -65.92 13.22
C GLY A 5 48.92 -66.73 11.98
N ARG A 6 49.71 -67.14 10.96
CA ARG A 6 51.02 -66.72 10.41
C ARG A 6 51.40 -67.60 9.17
N LYS A 7 51.70 -67.01 7.98
CA LYS A 7 52.33 -67.65 6.78
C LYS A 7 51.47 -68.76 6.11
N ARG A 8 51.78 -69.41 4.96
CA ARG A 8 52.97 -69.62 4.08
C ARG A 8 52.45 -70.07 2.67
N LYS A 9 53.00 -69.85 1.45
CA LYS A 9 53.98 -68.91 0.83
C LYS A 9 54.12 -69.24 -0.70
N THR A 10 54.08 -68.25 -1.63
CA THR A 10 54.53 -68.29 -3.08
C THR A 10 53.71 -69.14 -4.09
N VAL A 11 53.82 -69.02 -5.44
CA VAL A 11 54.97 -68.75 -6.36
C VAL A 11 54.69 -67.75 -7.52
N CYS A 12 55.80 -67.15 -8.01
CA CYS A 12 56.11 -66.30 -9.19
C CYS A 12 55.25 -66.37 -10.48
N ARG A 13 55.38 -65.51 -11.51
CA ARG A 13 55.91 -64.12 -11.80
C ARG A 13 55.43 -63.87 -13.27
N ARG A 14 54.83 -62.76 -13.73
CA ARG A 14 55.08 -61.29 -13.65
C ARG A 14 56.18 -60.77 -14.61
N VAL A 15 55.94 -59.60 -15.24
CA VAL A 15 56.86 -58.76 -16.08
C VAL A 15 56.92 -59.26 -17.55
N SER A 16 56.31 -58.61 -18.56
CA SER A 16 56.67 -57.38 -19.33
C SER A 16 58.03 -57.46 -20.05
N GLY A 17 58.28 -56.88 -21.23
CA GLY A 17 57.57 -55.89 -22.07
C GLY A 17 58.57 -54.86 -22.64
N ILE A 18 58.10 -53.86 -23.40
CA ILE A 18 58.83 -52.60 -23.78
C ILE A 18 59.93 -52.70 -24.90
N MET A 19 59.99 -51.63 -25.73
CA MET A 19 61.08 -51.22 -26.67
C MET A 19 61.30 -52.07 -27.95
N LYS A 20 61.93 -51.55 -29.05
CA LYS A 20 61.89 -50.24 -29.77
C LYS A 20 62.94 -50.30 -30.92
N ARG A 21 62.69 -49.54 -32.01
CA ARG A 21 63.67 -48.87 -32.92
C ARG A 21 64.50 -49.69 -33.95
N LYS A 22 64.70 -49.03 -35.12
CA LYS A 22 65.82 -49.13 -36.10
C LYS A 22 65.92 -50.44 -36.91
N HIS A 23 66.52 -50.50 -38.11
CA HIS A 23 66.71 -49.56 -39.27
C HIS A 23 67.37 -50.38 -40.42
N VAL A 24 67.63 -49.79 -41.61
CA VAL A 24 68.40 -50.35 -42.76
C VAL A 24 67.63 -51.49 -43.49
N LYS A 25 67.19 -51.41 -44.76
CA LYS A 25 67.75 -51.08 -46.10
C LYS A 25 68.35 -52.28 -46.89
N PHE A 26 67.75 -52.52 -48.07
CA PHE A 26 68.35 -52.93 -49.36
C PHE A 26 68.78 -54.40 -49.65
N MET A 27 68.40 -54.86 -50.86
CA MET A 27 69.11 -55.78 -51.80
C MET A 27 69.38 -57.26 -51.40
N THR A 28 69.35 -58.28 -52.27
CA THR A 28 68.79 -58.52 -53.65
C THR A 28 68.83 -60.05 -53.94
N ILE A 29 68.26 -60.52 -55.08
CA ILE A 29 68.70 -61.71 -55.88
C ILE A 29 68.45 -63.12 -55.25
N LEU A 30 68.19 -64.22 -55.99
CA LEU A 30 67.58 -64.48 -57.33
C LEU A 30 67.39 -66.02 -57.52
N PHE A 31 66.37 -66.45 -58.28
CA PHE A 31 66.19 -67.82 -58.87
C PHE A 31 66.04 -69.00 -57.87
N VAL A 32 65.63 -70.22 -58.27
CA VAL A 32 65.35 -70.84 -59.59
C VAL A 32 63.85 -71.26 -59.69
N LEU A 33 63.28 -72.11 -60.57
CA LEU A 33 63.73 -73.10 -61.57
C LEU A 33 62.78 -73.11 -62.81
N SER A 34 62.85 -74.10 -63.72
CA SER A 34 62.20 -74.06 -65.05
C SER A 34 61.77 -75.42 -65.62
N VAL A 35 60.65 -75.44 -66.37
CA VAL A 35 60.05 -76.55 -67.16
C VAL A 35 59.15 -75.89 -68.24
N LEU A 36 59.10 -76.23 -69.56
CA LEU A 36 59.99 -76.99 -70.45
C LEU A 36 59.74 -76.55 -71.93
N LEU A 37 59.57 -77.48 -72.89
CA LEU A 37 59.14 -77.29 -74.29
C LEU A 37 57.84 -78.13 -74.52
N LEU A 38 57.05 -78.12 -75.61
CA LEU A 38 57.25 -77.96 -77.09
C LEU A 38 55.87 -77.45 -77.66
N GLU A 39 55.44 -77.38 -78.95
CA GLU A 39 55.94 -77.84 -80.26
C GLU A 39 55.51 -76.94 -81.46
N THR A 40 54.57 -77.35 -82.34
CA THR A 40 54.45 -76.81 -83.73
C THR A 40 53.07 -76.39 -84.26
N ARG A 41 53.09 -75.33 -85.09
CA ARG A 41 52.33 -75.10 -86.35
C ARG A 41 50.80 -75.27 -86.38
N PHE A 42 50.11 -74.16 -86.63
CA PHE A 42 49.06 -74.11 -87.66
C PHE A 42 49.10 -72.77 -88.41
N LEU A 43 48.85 -72.79 -89.72
CA LEU A 43 48.87 -71.58 -90.58
C LEU A 43 47.61 -71.55 -91.44
N ARG A 44 46.73 -70.55 -91.24
CA ARG A 44 45.76 -70.14 -92.27
C ARG A 44 45.19 -68.73 -92.03
N THR A 45 45.36 -67.90 -93.07
CA THR A 45 44.50 -66.79 -93.51
C THR A 45 44.12 -65.65 -92.54
N VAL A 46 44.89 -64.57 -92.67
CA VAL A 46 44.45 -63.16 -92.79
C VAL A 46 43.47 -62.60 -91.74
N SER A 47 44.01 -61.76 -90.87
CA SER A 47 43.40 -60.46 -90.54
C SER A 47 44.53 -59.42 -90.43
N ALA A 48 44.27 -58.16 -90.78
CA ALA A 48 45.26 -57.10 -90.66
C ALA A 48 45.40 -56.70 -89.17
N GLN A 49 46.61 -56.83 -88.61
CA GLN A 49 46.89 -56.23 -87.31
C GLN A 49 47.06 -54.71 -87.50
N PRO A 50 46.30 -53.87 -86.77
CA PRO A 50 46.52 -52.43 -86.80
C PRO A 50 47.85 -52.06 -86.15
N VAL A 51 48.47 -50.98 -86.65
CA VAL A 51 49.58 -50.31 -85.96
C VAL A 51 49.06 -49.85 -84.58
N PRO A 52 49.82 -50.01 -83.48
CA PRO A 52 49.41 -49.52 -82.17
C PRO A 52 49.31 -47.99 -82.19
N GLU A 53 48.07 -47.50 -82.20
CA GLU A 53 47.76 -46.07 -82.13
C GLU A 53 48.23 -45.52 -80.77
N ILE A 54 49.04 -44.45 -80.80
CA ILE A 54 49.51 -43.80 -79.58
C ILE A 54 48.34 -43.01 -79.01
N LEU A 55 47.62 -43.62 -78.08
CA LEU A 55 46.43 -43.06 -77.46
C LEU A 55 46.79 -41.84 -76.58
N THR A 56 46.86 -40.66 -77.18
CA THR A 56 47.02 -39.40 -76.44
C THR A 56 45.74 -39.09 -75.69
N LYS A 57 45.80 -39.12 -74.36
CA LYS A 57 44.65 -38.81 -73.51
C LYS A 57 44.13 -37.40 -73.74
N LYS A 58 42.82 -37.24 -73.55
CA LYS A 58 42.11 -35.97 -73.60
C LYS A 58 42.45 -35.13 -72.36
N ILE A 59 42.36 -33.81 -72.50
CA ILE A 59 42.39 -32.90 -71.36
C ILE A 59 40.95 -32.76 -70.84
N GLN A 60 40.71 -33.02 -69.56
CA GLN A 60 39.46 -32.66 -68.88
C GLN A 60 39.61 -31.28 -68.23
N THR A 61 38.52 -30.52 -68.13
CA THR A 61 38.48 -29.18 -67.53
C THR A 61 37.53 -29.14 -66.32
N ILE A 62 37.95 -28.43 -65.27
CA ILE A 62 37.16 -28.30 -64.03
C ILE A 62 36.54 -26.90 -63.98
N THR A 63 35.21 -26.85 -64.09
CA THR A 63 34.43 -25.65 -63.87
C THR A 63 34.19 -25.46 -62.37
N ALA A 64 34.80 -24.41 -61.81
CA ALA A 64 34.57 -23.94 -60.44
C ALA A 64 34.95 -22.46 -60.30
N SER A 65 34.22 -21.73 -59.45
CA SER A 65 34.32 -20.28 -59.26
C SER A 65 34.73 -19.90 -57.83
N ASP A 66 35.40 -18.76 -57.69
CA ASP A 66 35.70 -18.13 -56.40
C ASP A 66 34.42 -17.78 -55.62
N LEU A 67 34.48 -17.87 -54.29
CA LEU A 67 33.33 -17.71 -53.41
C LEU A 67 33.66 -16.86 -52.18
N SER A 68 32.65 -16.18 -51.62
CA SER A 68 32.83 -15.45 -50.36
C SER A 68 31.63 -15.54 -49.44
N GLU A 69 31.83 -16.24 -48.32
CA GLU A 69 30.80 -16.63 -47.36
C GLU A 69 30.94 -15.91 -46.01
N GLU A 70 29.93 -16.02 -45.13
CA GLU A 70 29.96 -15.49 -43.77
C GLU A 70 29.90 -16.58 -42.69
N MET A 71 30.65 -16.39 -41.59
CA MET A 71 30.68 -17.31 -40.45
C MET A 71 29.28 -17.64 -39.88
N GLY A 72 29.02 -18.93 -39.70
CA GLY A 72 27.74 -19.44 -39.24
C GLY A 72 26.67 -19.55 -40.33
N ARG A 73 27.05 -19.58 -41.60
CA ARG A 73 26.34 -20.39 -42.60
C ARG A 73 26.47 -21.88 -42.20
N PRO A 74 25.46 -22.74 -42.48
CA PRO A 74 25.62 -24.19 -42.38
C PRO A 74 26.69 -24.72 -43.37
N ASN A 75 27.07 -25.98 -43.25
CA ASN A 75 27.91 -26.64 -44.25
C ASN A 75 27.23 -26.61 -45.63
N PHE A 76 28.05 -26.60 -46.68
CA PHE A 76 27.58 -26.52 -48.07
C PHE A 76 28.58 -27.21 -49.02
N PHE A 77 28.11 -27.60 -50.20
CA PHE A 77 28.93 -28.22 -51.23
C PHE A 77 29.41 -27.17 -52.25
N LEU A 78 30.56 -27.42 -52.88
CA LEU A 78 31.00 -26.66 -54.05
C LEU A 78 30.27 -27.17 -55.30
N ASP A 79 29.83 -26.26 -56.17
CA ASP A 79 29.24 -26.61 -57.48
C ASP A 79 30.35 -26.89 -58.52
N ALA A 80 31.31 -27.74 -58.16
CA ALA A 80 32.43 -28.12 -59.00
C ALA A 80 32.03 -29.22 -59.98
N LYS A 81 32.38 -29.07 -61.26
CA LYS A 81 32.09 -30.06 -62.32
C LYS A 81 33.33 -30.29 -63.19
N THR A 82 33.56 -31.54 -63.60
CA THR A 82 34.48 -31.89 -64.69
C THR A 82 33.67 -32.25 -65.95
N ASP A 83 34.25 -32.04 -67.12
CA ASP A 83 33.72 -32.52 -68.41
C ASP A 83 34.19 -33.95 -68.77
N GLY A 84 35.24 -34.44 -68.11
CA GLY A 84 35.75 -35.81 -68.22
C GLY A 84 35.11 -36.79 -67.23
N ASN A 85 35.64 -38.02 -67.19
CA ASN A 85 35.17 -39.09 -66.30
C ASN A 85 36.04 -39.27 -65.02
N GLY A 86 36.92 -38.31 -64.70
CA GLY A 86 37.74 -38.33 -63.49
C GLY A 86 36.92 -38.14 -62.21
N SER A 87 37.27 -38.87 -61.15
CA SER A 87 36.71 -38.65 -59.81
C SER A 87 37.19 -37.32 -59.24
N LEU A 88 36.29 -36.52 -58.67
CA LEU A 88 36.65 -35.25 -58.05
C LEU A 88 37.17 -35.46 -56.61
N SER A 89 38.29 -34.82 -56.27
CA SER A 89 38.77 -34.70 -54.88
C SER A 89 39.19 -33.28 -54.51
N TYR A 90 39.24 -33.00 -53.21
CA TYR A 90 39.26 -31.63 -52.68
C TYR A 90 40.28 -31.42 -51.56
N ALA A 91 41.04 -30.32 -51.59
CA ALA A 91 41.96 -29.94 -50.52
C ALA A 91 41.91 -28.43 -50.22
N SER A 92 41.98 -28.04 -48.94
CA SER A 92 42.01 -26.65 -48.48
C SER A 92 43.42 -26.24 -48.06
N SER A 93 43.92 -25.10 -48.55
CA SER A 93 45.24 -24.57 -48.17
C SER A 93 45.29 -23.98 -46.75
N ASN A 94 44.15 -23.83 -46.09
CA ASN A 94 44.01 -23.20 -44.78
C ASN A 94 42.75 -23.68 -44.04
N GLU A 95 42.88 -24.75 -43.27
CA GLU A 95 41.82 -25.30 -42.43
C GLU A 95 41.41 -24.41 -41.23
N GLU A 96 42.16 -23.35 -40.90
CA GLU A 96 41.70 -22.33 -39.93
C GLU A 96 40.67 -21.36 -40.52
N ALA A 97 40.52 -21.31 -41.85
CA ALA A 97 39.47 -20.57 -42.54
C ALA A 97 38.29 -21.47 -42.95
N ALA A 98 38.57 -22.55 -43.66
CA ALA A 98 37.58 -23.57 -43.98
C ALA A 98 38.21 -24.95 -44.16
N LYS A 99 37.54 -25.98 -43.63
CA LYS A 99 37.80 -27.39 -43.95
C LYS A 99 36.95 -27.80 -45.14
N ILE A 100 37.41 -28.79 -45.89
CA ILE A 100 36.64 -29.43 -46.96
C ILE A 100 36.80 -30.95 -46.85
N ASN A 101 35.72 -31.71 -47.07
CA ASN A 101 35.78 -33.16 -47.17
C ASN A 101 36.41 -33.55 -48.50
N GLU A 102 37.51 -34.31 -48.45
CA GLU A 102 38.31 -34.68 -49.62
C GLU A 102 37.54 -35.44 -50.70
N MET A 103 36.53 -36.23 -50.31
CA MET A 103 35.74 -37.07 -51.24
C MET A 103 34.40 -36.44 -51.63
N THR A 104 33.76 -35.69 -50.74
CA THR A 104 32.39 -35.19 -50.97
C THR A 104 32.33 -33.71 -51.36
N GLY A 105 33.40 -32.93 -51.14
CA GLY A 105 33.39 -31.49 -51.40
C GLY A 105 32.55 -30.68 -50.39
N GLU A 106 32.12 -31.28 -49.27
CA GLU A 106 31.41 -30.57 -48.20
C GLU A 106 32.36 -29.62 -47.46
N VAL A 107 31.97 -28.34 -47.36
CA VAL A 107 32.76 -27.26 -46.76
C VAL A 107 32.24 -26.90 -45.36
N GLU A 108 33.11 -26.92 -44.36
CA GLU A 108 32.88 -26.39 -43.01
C GLU A 108 33.65 -25.07 -42.83
N LEU A 109 32.95 -23.99 -42.45
CA LEU A 109 33.57 -22.68 -42.19
C LEU A 109 34.09 -22.59 -40.74
N THR A 110 35.40 -22.73 -40.58
CA THR A 110 36.09 -22.78 -39.28
C THR A 110 36.53 -21.40 -38.77
N GLY A 111 36.82 -20.46 -39.67
CA GLY A 111 37.25 -19.12 -39.26
C GLY A 111 37.32 -18.07 -40.37
N VAL A 112 37.51 -16.81 -39.95
CA VAL A 112 37.61 -15.67 -40.87
C VAL A 112 39.01 -15.59 -41.45
N GLY A 113 39.09 -15.60 -42.78
CA GLY A 113 40.33 -15.61 -43.52
C GLY A 113 40.11 -15.85 -45.01
N ILE A 114 41.18 -16.29 -45.67
CA ILE A 114 41.18 -16.74 -47.06
C ILE A 114 41.80 -18.14 -47.08
N THR A 115 41.23 -19.03 -47.88
CA THR A 115 41.83 -20.31 -48.26
C THR A 115 41.77 -20.47 -49.77
N GLN A 116 42.73 -21.20 -50.33
CA GLN A 116 42.65 -21.74 -51.69
C GLN A 116 42.11 -23.16 -51.59
N ILE A 117 41.06 -23.48 -52.35
CA ILE A 117 40.60 -24.86 -52.52
C ILE A 117 41.18 -25.39 -53.82
N ALA A 118 42.00 -26.42 -53.75
CA ALA A 118 42.41 -27.21 -54.90
C ALA A 118 41.35 -28.30 -55.14
N ILE A 119 40.79 -28.30 -56.34
CA ILE A 119 39.86 -29.32 -56.84
C ILE A 119 40.63 -30.12 -57.90
N ARG A 120 40.69 -31.43 -57.74
CA ARG A 120 41.35 -32.34 -58.69
C ARG A 120 40.31 -33.21 -59.37
N ALA A 121 40.50 -33.51 -60.65
CA ALA A 121 39.81 -34.59 -61.34
C ALA A 121 40.85 -35.66 -61.68
N SER A 122 40.66 -36.89 -61.18
CA SER A 122 41.63 -37.97 -61.34
C SER A 122 41.91 -38.27 -62.81
N ALA A 123 43.16 -38.57 -63.16
CA ALA A 123 43.48 -39.19 -64.44
C ALA A 123 42.72 -40.52 -64.59
N THR A 124 42.33 -40.85 -65.82
CA THR A 124 41.70 -42.11 -66.22
C THR A 124 42.46 -42.70 -67.41
N GLU A 125 41.90 -43.71 -68.06
CA GLU A 125 42.42 -44.22 -69.34
C GLU A 125 42.18 -43.21 -70.49
N GLU A 126 41.08 -42.45 -70.44
CA GLU A 126 40.73 -41.46 -71.46
C GLU A 126 41.27 -40.05 -71.20
N TYR A 127 41.44 -39.64 -69.94
CA TYR A 127 41.75 -38.26 -69.56
C TYR A 127 42.98 -38.15 -68.64
N GLU A 128 43.74 -37.05 -68.74
CA GLU A 128 44.79 -36.72 -67.76
C GLU A 128 44.25 -36.07 -66.48
N GLU A 129 45.08 -36.00 -65.43
CA GLU A 129 44.72 -35.28 -64.20
C GLU A 129 44.53 -33.79 -64.49
N ALA A 130 43.41 -33.23 -64.05
CA ALA A 130 43.18 -31.79 -64.06
C ALA A 130 43.14 -31.25 -62.63
N VAL A 131 43.71 -30.05 -62.43
CA VAL A 131 43.69 -29.36 -61.14
C VAL A 131 43.22 -27.92 -61.33
N ARG A 132 42.18 -27.52 -60.59
CA ARG A 132 41.65 -26.16 -60.55
C ARG A 132 41.69 -25.63 -59.13
N THR A 133 42.35 -24.49 -58.94
CA THR A 133 42.33 -23.77 -57.66
C THR A 133 41.30 -22.64 -57.71
N ILE A 134 40.48 -22.54 -56.66
CA ILE A 134 39.56 -21.41 -56.42
C ILE A 134 39.85 -20.73 -55.08
N GLN A 135 39.53 -19.46 -54.95
CA GLN A 135 39.65 -18.71 -53.70
C GLN A 135 38.32 -18.71 -52.93
N LEU A 136 38.35 -19.16 -51.66
CA LEU A 136 37.26 -18.99 -50.70
C LEU A 136 37.62 -17.92 -49.66
N ARG A 137 36.85 -16.84 -49.62
CA ARG A 137 37.01 -15.72 -48.67
C ARG A 137 35.92 -15.72 -47.59
N VAL A 138 36.28 -16.11 -46.37
CA VAL A 138 35.36 -16.20 -45.23
C VAL A 138 35.32 -14.87 -44.46
N LYS A 139 34.16 -14.22 -44.44
CA LYS A 139 33.88 -12.93 -43.79
C LYS A 139 33.28 -13.12 -42.39
N LYS A 140 33.37 -12.08 -41.55
CA LYS A 140 32.71 -12.06 -40.24
C LYS A 140 31.19 -12.03 -40.38
N GLY A 141 30.53 -13.11 -39.98
CA GLY A 141 29.07 -13.13 -39.77
C GLY A 141 28.66 -12.43 -38.48
N ASP A 142 27.35 -12.29 -38.25
CA ASP A 142 26.83 -11.69 -37.00
C ASP A 142 26.93 -12.62 -35.79
N ALA A 143 27.26 -12.05 -34.62
CA ALA A 143 27.13 -12.76 -33.34
C ALA A 143 25.67 -13.13 -32.96
N LYS A 144 24.65 -12.55 -33.64
CA LYS A 144 23.20 -12.77 -33.43
C LYS A 144 22.76 -12.79 -31.94
N LEU A 145 23.28 -11.87 -31.12
CA LEU A 145 23.05 -11.80 -29.67
C LEU A 145 21.56 -11.71 -29.29
N LYS A 146 21.03 -12.74 -28.62
CA LYS A 146 19.70 -12.81 -28.01
C LYS A 146 19.80 -12.51 -26.51
N VAL A 147 18.82 -11.76 -25.98
CA VAL A 147 18.58 -11.56 -24.54
C VAL A 147 17.08 -11.71 -24.32
N PRO A 148 16.59 -12.53 -23.37
CA PRO A 148 15.15 -12.72 -23.15
C PRO A 148 14.47 -11.46 -22.62
N GLU A 149 15.17 -10.73 -21.74
CA GLU A 149 14.61 -9.60 -20.98
C GLU A 149 15.49 -8.36 -21.06
N ARG A 150 14.85 -7.18 -20.96
CA ARG A 150 15.54 -5.87 -20.97
C ARG A 150 15.59 -5.18 -19.62
N SER A 151 14.75 -5.60 -18.66
CA SER A 151 14.66 -4.96 -17.35
C SER A 151 14.23 -5.95 -16.27
N TYR A 152 14.97 -6.02 -15.17
CA TYR A 152 14.61 -6.82 -14.01
C TYR A 152 14.40 -5.93 -12.78
N THR A 153 13.21 -6.02 -12.17
CA THR A 153 12.97 -5.48 -10.82
C THR A 153 13.13 -6.60 -9.80
N LYS A 154 14.01 -6.40 -8.81
CA LYS A 154 14.32 -7.35 -7.74
C LYS A 154 14.20 -6.68 -6.37
N THR A 155 14.00 -7.48 -5.34
CA THR A 155 14.04 -7.07 -3.94
C THR A 155 15.48 -7.15 -3.42
N TYR A 156 15.88 -6.27 -2.50
CA TYR A 156 17.10 -6.44 -1.74
C TYR A 156 17.09 -7.78 -0.98
N LYS A 157 18.19 -8.53 -1.09
CA LYS A 157 18.36 -9.94 -0.67
C LYS A 157 17.55 -11.00 -1.44
N ASP A 158 17.00 -10.70 -2.62
CA ASP A 158 16.53 -11.75 -3.53
C ASP A 158 17.70 -12.66 -3.96
N ARG A 159 17.41 -13.94 -4.23
CA ARG A 159 18.39 -14.92 -4.75
C ARG A 159 18.94 -14.48 -6.11
N ALA A 160 20.21 -14.78 -6.35
CA ALA A 160 20.88 -14.53 -7.63
C ALA A 160 20.23 -15.32 -8.78
N PHE A 161 20.16 -14.71 -9.98
CA PHE A 161 19.42 -15.18 -11.14
C PHE A 161 20.28 -15.09 -12.42
N SER A 162 19.91 -15.78 -13.51
CA SER A 162 20.60 -15.67 -14.80
C SER A 162 19.92 -14.65 -15.71
N ILE A 163 20.71 -13.97 -16.55
CA ILE A 163 20.20 -13.17 -17.68
C ILE A 163 19.74 -14.07 -18.85
N GLY A 164 20.35 -15.25 -19.02
CA GLY A 164 20.00 -16.18 -20.11
C GLY A 164 20.31 -15.65 -21.53
N ALA A 165 21.35 -14.82 -21.69
CA ALA A 165 21.76 -14.34 -23.01
C ALA A 165 22.53 -15.41 -23.81
N SER A 166 22.34 -15.44 -25.12
CA SER A 166 22.99 -16.38 -26.04
C SER A 166 23.39 -15.71 -27.36
N ALA A 167 24.42 -16.25 -28.01
CA ALA A 167 25.01 -15.71 -29.24
C ALA A 167 25.80 -16.81 -29.97
N ARG A 168 26.21 -16.57 -31.22
CA ARG A 168 27.12 -17.43 -32.00
C ARG A 168 28.59 -17.36 -31.56
N SER A 169 28.90 -16.45 -30.65
CA SER A 169 30.23 -16.12 -30.12
C SER A 169 30.20 -15.99 -28.60
N PRO A 170 31.33 -16.13 -27.87
CA PRO A 170 31.38 -15.99 -26.41
C PRO A 170 30.76 -14.68 -25.88
N VAL A 171 29.80 -14.80 -24.96
CA VAL A 171 29.08 -13.67 -24.35
C VAL A 171 29.83 -13.14 -23.13
N ARG A 172 30.00 -11.82 -23.05
CA ARG A 172 30.69 -11.09 -21.99
C ARG A 172 29.74 -10.11 -21.30
N TYR A 173 29.93 -9.90 -20.00
CA TYR A 173 29.02 -9.10 -19.14
C TYR A 173 29.81 -8.04 -18.37
N LYS A 174 29.29 -6.81 -18.30
CA LYS A 174 29.84 -5.72 -17.46
C LYS A 174 28.71 -4.96 -16.77
N SER A 175 28.74 -4.88 -15.44
CA SER A 175 27.81 -4.04 -14.67
C SER A 175 28.34 -2.60 -14.57
N SER A 176 27.46 -1.61 -14.68
CA SER A 176 27.78 -0.21 -14.39
C SER A 176 27.94 0.07 -12.88
N ASN A 177 27.42 -0.81 -12.01
CA ASN A 177 27.52 -0.66 -10.56
C ASN A 177 27.42 -2.02 -9.84
N SER A 178 28.57 -2.68 -9.68
CA SER A 178 28.71 -3.96 -8.97
C SER A 178 28.42 -3.90 -7.45
N ARG A 179 28.23 -2.70 -6.88
CA ARG A 179 27.74 -2.51 -5.50
C ARG A 179 26.21 -2.61 -5.39
N VAL A 180 25.47 -2.41 -6.49
CA VAL A 180 24.01 -2.59 -6.58
C VAL A 180 23.67 -3.95 -7.16
N ALA A 181 24.16 -4.26 -8.37
CA ALA A 181 23.99 -5.55 -9.02
C ALA A 181 25.31 -6.00 -9.67
N ASP A 182 25.80 -7.14 -9.24
CA ASP A 182 27.05 -7.73 -9.69
C ASP A 182 26.79 -8.89 -10.65
N VAL A 183 27.69 -9.19 -11.59
CA VAL A 183 27.46 -10.21 -12.63
C VAL A 183 28.74 -10.98 -12.95
N ASN A 184 28.65 -12.31 -12.98
CA ASN A 184 29.78 -13.17 -13.32
C ASN A 184 29.85 -13.49 -14.83
N SER A 185 30.92 -14.16 -15.26
CA SER A 185 31.15 -14.59 -16.64
C SER A 185 30.02 -15.46 -17.24
N LYS A 186 29.29 -16.21 -16.40
CA LYS A 186 28.14 -17.04 -16.81
C LYS A 186 26.81 -16.27 -16.84
N GLY A 187 26.83 -14.93 -16.75
CA GLY A 187 25.63 -14.09 -16.78
C GLY A 187 24.74 -14.19 -15.55
N ARG A 188 25.25 -14.73 -14.43
CA ARG A 188 24.52 -14.84 -13.16
C ARG A 188 24.69 -13.55 -12.35
N VAL A 189 23.56 -12.92 -12.05
CA VAL A 189 23.44 -11.61 -11.40
C VAL A 189 23.13 -11.77 -9.91
N SER A 190 23.93 -11.12 -9.07
CA SER A 190 23.78 -11.07 -7.61
C SER A 190 23.44 -9.64 -7.16
N VAL A 191 22.29 -9.45 -6.51
CA VAL A 191 21.85 -8.13 -6.02
C VAL A 191 22.41 -7.84 -4.63
N LYS A 192 23.11 -6.71 -4.46
CA LYS A 192 23.90 -6.40 -3.25
C LYS A 192 23.40 -5.19 -2.45
N LYS A 193 22.82 -4.18 -3.09
CA LYS A 193 22.23 -2.97 -2.46
C LYS A 193 21.03 -2.45 -3.24
N CYS A 194 20.18 -1.62 -2.62
CA CYS A 194 19.09 -0.95 -3.33
C CYS A 194 19.60 0.18 -4.23
N GLY A 195 19.04 0.29 -5.44
CA GLY A 195 19.42 1.28 -6.45
C GLY A 195 19.14 0.77 -7.86
N GLU A 196 19.83 1.34 -8.84
CA GLU A 196 19.78 0.92 -10.24
C GLU A 196 21.21 0.63 -10.75
N ALA A 197 21.34 -0.39 -11.59
CA ALA A 197 22.56 -0.71 -12.31
C ALA A 197 22.21 -1.19 -13.72
N VAL A 198 23.05 -0.89 -14.71
CA VAL A 198 22.88 -1.38 -16.09
C VAL A 198 23.95 -2.43 -16.36
N ILE A 199 23.52 -3.63 -16.72
CA ILE A 199 24.41 -4.66 -17.23
C ILE A 199 24.48 -4.52 -18.75
N THR A 200 25.68 -4.33 -19.26
CA THR A 200 25.98 -4.39 -20.69
C THR A 200 26.39 -5.82 -21.03
N VAL A 201 25.66 -6.42 -21.95
CA VAL A 201 25.92 -7.76 -22.50
C VAL A 201 26.51 -7.57 -23.89
N THR A 202 27.69 -8.13 -24.16
CA THR A 202 28.38 -8.00 -25.45
C THR A 202 28.79 -9.38 -25.97
N ALA A 203 28.62 -9.60 -27.27
CA ALA A 203 29.10 -10.77 -28.00
C ALA A 203 29.90 -10.30 -29.23
N GLY A 204 30.78 -11.14 -29.77
CA GLY A 204 31.71 -10.83 -30.87
C GLY A 204 33.15 -11.22 -30.56
N ASP A 205 33.92 -11.59 -31.59
CA ASP A 205 35.29 -12.15 -31.51
C ASP A 205 36.04 -12.04 -32.86
N ARG A 206 37.02 -12.93 -33.15
CA ARG A 206 37.73 -12.96 -34.44
C ARG A 206 36.81 -13.34 -35.61
N ASN A 207 35.84 -14.23 -35.39
CA ASN A 207 34.95 -14.79 -36.40
C ASN A 207 33.61 -14.02 -36.54
N TYR A 208 33.15 -13.35 -35.47
CA TYR A 208 31.83 -12.72 -35.45
C TYR A 208 31.84 -11.20 -35.17
N ARG A 209 31.02 -10.45 -35.91
CA ARG A 209 30.79 -9.00 -35.72
C ARG A 209 30.18 -8.73 -34.34
N SER A 210 30.68 -7.68 -33.68
CA SER A 210 30.30 -7.34 -32.32
C SER A 210 28.87 -6.82 -32.19
N ALA A 211 28.11 -7.37 -31.24
CA ALA A 211 26.77 -6.93 -30.88
C ALA A 211 26.68 -6.66 -29.37
N SER A 212 25.96 -5.61 -28.97
CA SER A 212 25.83 -5.22 -27.55
C SER A 212 24.39 -4.86 -27.17
N LYS A 213 23.96 -5.23 -25.96
CA LYS A 213 22.63 -4.96 -25.42
C LYS A 213 22.73 -4.57 -23.94
N LYS A 214 22.08 -3.45 -23.57
CA LYS A 214 21.93 -3.00 -22.19
C LYS A 214 20.69 -3.63 -21.55
N ILE A 215 20.80 -3.99 -20.26
CA ILE A 215 19.74 -4.57 -19.41
C ILE A 215 19.72 -3.82 -18.08
N THR A 216 18.56 -3.30 -17.66
CA THR A 216 18.45 -2.49 -16.43
C THR A 216 18.06 -3.35 -15.23
N ILE A 217 18.83 -3.30 -14.14
CA ILE A 217 18.56 -4.00 -12.88
C ILE A 217 18.16 -2.98 -11.82
N LYS A 218 16.88 -3.01 -11.41
CA LYS A 218 16.34 -2.18 -10.32
C LYS A 218 16.23 -3.02 -9.06
N VAL A 219 16.95 -2.65 -8.00
CA VAL A 219 16.91 -3.33 -6.71
C VAL A 219 16.18 -2.44 -5.70
N LEU A 220 15.05 -2.92 -5.19
CA LEU A 220 14.13 -2.14 -4.37
C LEU A 220 14.04 -2.68 -2.92
N PRO A 221 13.67 -1.84 -1.94
CA PRO A 221 13.57 -2.26 -0.55
C PRO A 221 12.58 -3.40 -0.32
N GLY A 222 12.84 -4.20 0.72
CA GLY A 222 11.95 -5.26 1.19
C GLY A 222 10.61 -4.75 1.70
N LYS A 223 9.62 -5.66 1.75
CA LYS A 223 8.29 -5.37 2.31
C LYS A 223 8.44 -4.95 3.80
N PRO A 224 7.99 -3.75 4.22
CA PRO A 224 8.05 -3.37 5.62
C PRO A 224 7.22 -4.31 6.49
N ARG A 225 7.77 -4.75 7.62
CA ARG A 225 7.03 -5.49 8.66
C ARG A 225 6.49 -4.50 9.68
N MET A 226 5.17 -4.40 9.82
CA MET A 226 4.54 -3.60 10.87
C MET A 226 4.91 -4.18 12.26
N LYS A 227 5.23 -3.31 13.23
CA LYS A 227 5.54 -3.65 14.62
C LYS A 227 4.36 -3.32 15.54
N SER A 228 3.67 -2.21 15.33
CA SER A 228 2.44 -1.87 16.05
C SER A 228 1.41 -1.15 15.18
N LEU A 229 0.14 -1.31 15.55
CA LEU A 229 -1.03 -0.56 15.06
C LEU A 229 -2.05 -0.49 16.20
N ASN A 230 -2.09 0.64 16.90
CA ASN A 230 -2.89 0.84 18.10
C ASN A 230 -3.68 2.16 18.02
N ASN A 231 -4.81 2.22 18.74
CA ASN A 231 -5.51 3.48 18.96
C ASN A 231 -4.65 4.42 19.82
N LYS A 232 -4.83 5.73 19.62
CA LYS A 232 -4.33 6.78 20.52
C LYS A 232 -5.55 7.45 21.16
N THR A 233 -5.70 8.76 21.01
CA THR A 233 -6.98 9.46 21.24
C THR A 233 -8.05 9.02 20.22
N PRO A 234 -9.33 9.38 20.42
CA PRO A 234 -10.34 9.25 19.38
C PRO A 234 -9.89 9.89 18.06
N GLY A 235 -10.31 9.32 16.94
CA GLY A 235 -9.92 9.77 15.60
C GLY A 235 -8.44 9.55 15.22
N GLN A 236 -7.64 8.85 16.06
CA GLN A 236 -6.19 8.68 15.83
C GLN A 236 -5.69 7.22 15.94
N LEU A 237 -4.79 6.85 15.03
CA LEU A 237 -4.09 5.55 15.01
C LEU A 237 -2.57 5.73 15.01
N GLY A 238 -1.91 5.23 16.05
CA GLY A 238 -0.44 5.13 16.10
C GLY A 238 0.05 3.87 15.38
N ILE A 239 1.10 4.00 14.58
CA ILE A 239 1.71 2.90 13.82
C ILE A 239 3.24 2.90 13.92
N SER A 240 3.83 1.71 13.92
CA SER A 240 5.29 1.52 13.79
C SER A 240 5.66 0.30 12.95
N TRP A 241 6.90 0.24 12.45
CA TRP A 241 7.41 -0.81 11.57
C TRP A 241 8.92 -1.07 11.74
N VAL A 242 9.41 -2.19 11.21
CA VAL A 242 10.83 -2.57 11.22
C VAL A 242 11.60 -1.81 10.14
N ARG A 243 12.69 -1.12 10.54
CA ARG A 243 13.57 -0.31 9.68
C ARG A 243 14.07 -1.11 8.47
N GLN A 244 13.86 -0.58 7.27
CA GLN A 244 14.47 -1.09 6.04
C GLN A 244 15.77 -0.31 5.78
N LYS A 245 16.93 -0.86 6.19
CA LYS A 245 18.23 -0.12 6.16
C LYS A 245 18.59 0.46 4.79
N GLU A 246 18.25 -0.23 3.70
CA GLU A 246 18.57 0.16 2.31
C GLU A 246 17.56 1.13 1.66
N ALA A 247 16.40 1.34 2.28
CA ALA A 247 15.42 2.32 1.82
C ALA A 247 15.88 3.75 2.12
N ASP A 248 15.31 4.75 1.45
CA ASP A 248 15.51 6.16 1.80
C ASP A 248 14.38 6.70 2.67
N GLY A 249 13.16 6.16 2.50
CA GLY A 249 12.01 6.49 3.32
C GLY A 249 10.83 5.54 3.09
N TYR A 250 9.65 5.96 3.56
CA TYR A 250 8.42 5.17 3.51
C TYR A 250 7.23 5.97 3.00
N ILE A 251 6.24 5.28 2.43
CA ILE A 251 4.88 5.78 2.23
C ILE A 251 3.95 4.90 3.04
N VAL A 252 3.23 5.49 3.99
CA VAL A 252 2.09 4.85 4.65
C VAL A 252 0.86 5.19 3.84
N GLU A 253 0.11 4.16 3.43
CA GLU A 253 -1.19 4.32 2.78
C GLU A 253 -2.28 3.80 3.74
N TYR A 254 -3.36 4.57 3.90
CA TYR A 254 -4.50 4.21 4.75
C TYR A 254 -5.82 4.53 4.05
N ALA A 255 -6.82 3.67 4.18
CA ALA A 255 -8.13 3.83 3.54
C ALA A 255 -9.23 3.10 4.33
N PRO A 256 -10.52 3.51 4.21
CA PRO A 256 -11.64 2.67 4.65
C PRO A 256 -11.87 1.48 3.71
N ASP A 257 -11.32 1.51 2.49
CA ASP A 257 -11.34 0.43 1.51
C ASP A 257 -10.11 -0.48 1.62
N LYS A 258 -10.34 -1.79 1.81
CA LYS A 258 -9.32 -2.86 1.89
C LYS A 258 -8.41 -2.92 0.65
N ASN A 259 -8.93 -2.53 -0.51
CA ASN A 259 -8.23 -2.61 -1.80
C ASN A 259 -7.43 -1.34 -2.13
N PHE A 260 -7.63 -0.25 -1.38
CA PHE A 260 -7.01 1.06 -1.62
C PHE A 260 -7.30 1.60 -3.04
N LYS A 261 -8.55 1.44 -3.51
CA LYS A 261 -9.09 2.10 -4.72
C LYS A 261 -9.76 3.44 -4.38
N LYS A 262 -10.51 3.53 -3.26
CA LYS A 262 -11.22 4.76 -2.84
C LYS A 262 -10.69 5.34 -1.51
N HIS A 263 -10.74 6.67 -1.37
CA HIS A 263 -10.39 7.45 -0.17
C HIS A 263 -9.02 7.09 0.47
N VAL A 264 -7.96 7.06 -0.34
CA VAL A 264 -6.61 6.65 0.10
C VAL A 264 -5.80 7.84 0.62
N GLY A 265 -5.72 7.99 1.94
CA GLY A 265 -4.78 8.87 2.60
C GLY A 265 -3.33 8.36 2.49
N LYS A 266 -2.36 9.27 2.40
CA LYS A 266 -0.93 8.94 2.21
C LYS A 266 -0.02 9.83 3.07
N ILE A 267 0.72 9.24 4.02
CA ILE A 267 1.80 9.93 4.74
C ILE A 267 3.15 9.55 4.11
N ARG A 268 3.96 10.55 3.78
CA ARG A 268 5.31 10.36 3.20
C ARG A 268 6.36 10.60 4.29
N ILE A 269 7.16 9.60 4.59
CA ILE A 269 8.24 9.64 5.58
C ILE A 269 9.57 9.82 4.83
N GLY A 270 10.28 10.91 5.12
CA GLY A 270 11.47 11.34 4.37
C GLY A 270 12.80 10.70 4.76
N LYS A 271 12.88 10.03 5.91
CA LYS A 271 14.11 9.42 6.44
C LYS A 271 13.87 7.96 6.82
N ASN A 272 14.78 7.05 6.43
CA ASN A 272 14.62 5.61 6.69
C ASN A 272 14.68 5.23 8.19
N SER A 273 15.23 6.11 9.03
CA SER A 273 15.29 5.99 10.49
C SER A 273 13.95 6.23 11.18
N VAL A 274 13.05 6.99 10.58
CA VAL A 274 11.71 7.24 11.13
C VAL A 274 10.82 6.04 10.83
N THR A 275 10.57 5.24 11.86
CA THR A 275 9.91 3.94 11.81
C THR A 275 8.50 3.93 12.40
N GLY A 276 7.91 5.09 12.61
CA GLY A 276 6.54 5.24 13.11
C GLY A 276 5.94 6.60 12.80
N THR A 277 4.62 6.71 12.94
CA THR A 277 3.86 7.96 12.81
C THR A 277 2.45 7.79 13.39
N THR A 278 1.67 8.87 13.46
CA THR A 278 0.27 8.86 13.90
C THR A 278 -0.63 9.35 12.78
N LEU A 279 -1.60 8.52 12.39
CA LEU A 279 -2.71 8.92 11.53
C LEU A 279 -3.68 9.76 12.37
N LYS A 280 -4.05 10.95 11.88
CA LYS A 280 -4.98 11.89 12.54
C LYS A 280 -6.21 12.15 11.64
N GLY A 281 -7.28 12.67 12.22
CA GLY A 281 -8.49 13.06 11.47
C GLY A 281 -9.25 11.87 10.86
N LEU A 282 -9.13 10.68 11.45
CA LEU A 282 -9.86 9.49 11.01
C LEU A 282 -11.29 9.52 11.55
N THR A 283 -12.26 9.04 10.78
CA THR A 283 -13.64 8.89 11.27
C THR A 283 -13.67 7.96 12.48
N GLU A 284 -14.20 8.43 13.60
CA GLU A 284 -14.34 7.65 14.83
C GLU A 284 -15.22 6.41 14.64
N GLY A 285 -14.91 5.33 15.35
CA GLY A 285 -15.62 4.05 15.23
C GLY A 285 -15.46 3.33 13.88
N ARG A 286 -14.95 3.99 12.83
CA ARG A 286 -14.78 3.42 11.49
C ARG A 286 -13.58 2.46 11.44
N LYS A 287 -13.67 1.44 10.59
CA LYS A 287 -12.56 0.52 10.31
C LYS A 287 -11.70 1.10 9.19
N TYR A 288 -10.40 1.19 9.42
CA TYR A 288 -9.40 1.56 8.41
C TYR A 288 -8.44 0.41 8.16
N TYR A 289 -7.98 0.30 6.91
CA TYR A 289 -6.95 -0.61 6.42
C TYR A 289 -5.67 0.19 6.16
N ILE A 290 -4.53 -0.33 6.62
CA ILE A 290 -3.23 0.34 6.55
C ILE A 290 -2.21 -0.59 5.88
N ARG A 291 -1.39 -0.05 4.98
CA ARG A 291 -0.20 -0.71 4.42
C ARG A 291 0.96 0.27 4.27
N ILE A 292 2.19 -0.25 4.31
CA ILE A 292 3.42 0.55 4.29
C ILE A 292 4.28 0.09 3.11
N LYS A 293 4.78 1.03 2.31
CA LYS A 293 5.74 0.81 1.23
C LYS A 293 7.06 1.47 1.60
N ALA A 294 8.18 0.76 1.55
CA ALA A 294 9.50 1.40 1.57
C ALA A 294 9.87 1.84 0.15
N TYR A 295 10.57 2.96 0.01
CA TYR A 295 11.03 3.46 -1.30
C TYR A 295 12.54 3.69 -1.35
N LYS A 296 13.09 3.62 -2.57
CA LYS A 296 14.40 4.14 -2.93
C LYS A 296 14.22 5.34 -3.87
N ILE A 297 15.09 6.34 -3.76
CA ILE A 297 15.20 7.42 -4.74
C ILE A 297 16.13 6.91 -5.84
N ILE A 298 15.59 6.80 -7.06
CA ILE A 298 16.31 6.39 -8.26
C ILE A 298 15.98 7.43 -9.33
N ASN A 299 17.00 8.04 -9.92
CA ASN A 299 16.88 9.10 -10.93
C ASN A 299 15.88 10.19 -10.47
N HIS A 300 16.11 10.69 -9.26
CA HIS A 300 15.29 11.66 -8.50
C HIS A 300 13.83 11.24 -8.17
N ARG A 301 13.38 10.06 -8.62
CA ARG A 301 12.00 9.56 -8.43
C ARG A 301 11.91 8.53 -7.29
N LYS A 302 10.82 8.57 -6.52
CA LYS A 302 10.58 7.65 -5.39
C LYS A 302 9.99 6.34 -5.88
N VAL A 303 10.82 5.32 -6.07
CA VAL A 303 10.42 3.98 -6.54
C VAL A 303 10.13 3.10 -5.33
N CYS A 304 8.87 2.65 -5.20
CA CYS A 304 8.42 1.82 -4.07
C CYS A 304 8.74 0.34 -4.29
N GLY A 305 9.26 -0.32 -3.26
CA GLY A 305 9.27 -1.78 -3.15
C GLY A 305 7.87 -2.36 -2.85
N LYS A 306 7.82 -3.69 -2.67
CA LYS A 306 6.57 -4.41 -2.35
C LYS A 306 5.96 -3.87 -1.05
N ALA A 307 4.64 -3.73 -1.02
CA ALA A 307 3.92 -3.26 0.17
C ALA A 307 3.96 -4.29 1.32
N SER A 308 3.76 -3.81 2.55
CA SER A 308 3.51 -4.66 3.72
C SER A 308 2.22 -5.49 3.56
N LYS A 309 2.03 -6.50 4.42
CA LYS A 309 0.70 -7.06 4.67
C LYS A 309 -0.26 -5.90 5.06
N VAL A 310 -1.48 -5.93 4.54
CA VAL A 310 -2.54 -5.00 4.95
C VAL A 310 -3.03 -5.42 6.33
N ILE A 311 -3.11 -4.48 7.27
CA ILE A 311 -3.66 -4.71 8.61
C ILE A 311 -4.77 -3.67 8.87
N ALA A 312 -5.85 -4.10 9.52
CA ALA A 312 -7.00 -3.24 9.81
C ALA A 312 -7.13 -2.93 11.30
N ARG A 313 -7.71 -1.76 11.63
CA ARG A 313 -8.08 -1.39 13.00
C ARG A 313 -9.38 -0.57 13.00
N LYS A 314 -10.24 -0.79 13.99
CA LYS A 314 -11.39 0.09 14.31
C LYS A 314 -10.87 1.26 15.14
N VAL A 315 -11.07 2.48 14.65
CA VAL A 315 -10.64 3.71 15.32
C VAL A 315 -11.43 3.87 16.63
N LYS A 316 -10.76 4.27 17.72
CA LYS A 316 -11.44 4.59 18.99
C LYS A 316 -12.51 5.66 18.72
N LYS A 317 -13.73 5.40 19.16
CA LYS A 317 -14.77 6.42 19.34
C LYS A 317 -14.68 6.93 20.78
N GLU A 318 -14.92 8.22 20.99
CA GLU A 318 -15.19 8.72 22.33
C GLU A 318 -16.49 8.10 22.87
N PRO A 319 -16.55 7.68 24.16
CA PRO A 319 -17.80 7.23 24.76
C PRO A 319 -18.83 8.36 24.74
N LEU A 320 -20.11 8.02 24.55
CA LEU A 320 -21.21 8.96 24.71
C LEU A 320 -21.24 9.46 26.16
N GLN A 321 -21.46 10.77 26.33
CA GLN A 321 -21.72 11.33 27.64
C GLN A 321 -23.20 11.10 27.99
N THR A 322 -23.43 10.43 29.13
CA THR A 322 -24.78 10.15 29.67
C THR A 322 -25.08 10.91 30.97
N THR A 323 -24.06 11.46 31.62
CA THR A 323 -24.16 12.23 32.88
C THR A 323 -23.49 13.60 32.73
N ALA A 324 -23.96 14.59 33.48
CA ALA A 324 -23.32 15.90 33.58
C ALA A 324 -21.88 15.81 34.13
N ARG A 325 -21.07 16.83 33.84
CA ARG A 325 -19.71 16.99 34.40
C ARG A 325 -19.44 18.47 34.70
N PRO A 326 -19.09 18.84 35.94
CA PRO A 326 -18.70 20.21 36.30
C PRO A 326 -17.63 20.79 35.37
N GLY A 327 -17.79 22.06 35.00
CA GLY A 327 -16.86 22.81 34.13
C GLY A 327 -16.73 22.30 32.69
N LYS A 328 -17.49 21.28 32.27
CA LYS A 328 -17.45 20.80 30.88
C LYS A 328 -18.31 21.71 30.00
N ARG A 329 -17.66 22.68 29.36
CA ARG A 329 -18.28 23.67 28.46
C ARG A 329 -18.68 23.07 27.09
N THR A 330 -19.72 22.24 27.08
CA THR A 330 -20.38 21.72 25.87
C THR A 330 -21.91 21.80 25.96
N LEU A 331 -22.58 21.89 24.80
CA LEU A 331 -24.05 22.01 24.75
C LEU A 331 -24.78 20.79 25.33
N LEU A 332 -24.26 19.57 25.10
CA LEU A 332 -24.77 18.37 25.76
C LEU A 332 -24.63 18.45 27.30
N ASN A 333 -23.54 19.03 27.80
CA ASN A 333 -23.32 19.14 29.23
C ASN A 333 -24.33 20.11 29.88
N LEU A 334 -24.60 21.24 29.23
CA LEU A 334 -25.64 22.18 29.66
C LEU A 334 -26.98 21.49 29.87
N LEU A 335 -27.44 20.70 28.90
CA LEU A 335 -28.74 20.03 29.00
C LEU A 335 -28.73 18.85 29.99
N LEU A 336 -27.60 18.14 30.11
CA LEU A 336 -27.44 17.08 31.12
C LEU A 336 -27.32 17.62 32.56
N THR A 337 -26.83 18.85 32.75
CA THR A 337 -26.86 19.58 34.03
C THR A 337 -28.26 20.11 34.31
N ALA A 338 -28.90 20.74 33.31
CA ALA A 338 -30.20 21.39 33.46
C ALA A 338 -31.32 20.44 33.91
N LYS A 339 -31.26 19.16 33.49
CA LYS A 339 -32.24 18.14 33.89
C LYS A 339 -32.02 17.56 35.30
N ILE A 340 -30.96 17.93 36.03
CA ILE A 340 -30.63 17.31 37.33
C ILE A 340 -31.71 17.58 38.38
N PRO A 341 -32.19 18.83 38.61
CA PRO A 341 -33.18 19.11 39.66
C PRO A 341 -34.62 18.78 39.26
N LEU A 342 -34.81 18.25 38.05
CA LEU A 342 -36.11 18.10 37.41
C LEU A 342 -36.91 16.97 38.04
N GLY A 343 -38.14 17.28 38.46
CA GLY A 343 -39.05 16.30 39.08
C GLY A 343 -38.77 16.00 40.54
N HIS A 344 -37.86 16.72 41.22
CA HIS A 344 -37.64 16.60 42.67
C HIS A 344 -37.06 17.88 43.32
N THR A 345 -37.24 19.05 42.73
CA THR A 345 -36.90 20.36 43.34
C THR A 345 -38.09 21.33 43.25
N MET A 346 -38.46 21.93 44.38
CA MET A 346 -39.62 22.84 44.48
C MET A 346 -39.31 24.27 44.03
N TYR A 347 -40.36 25.00 43.65
CA TYR A 347 -40.27 26.41 43.29
C TYR A 347 -40.40 27.25 44.55
N VAL A 348 -39.29 27.84 44.97
CA VAL A 348 -39.26 28.81 46.06
C VAL A 348 -38.93 30.19 45.48
N TRP A 349 -39.75 31.20 45.78
CA TRP A 349 -39.45 32.58 45.41
C TRP A 349 -38.17 33.04 46.11
N GLY A 350 -37.15 33.46 45.36
CA GLY A 350 -35.81 33.75 45.90
C GLY A 350 -34.94 32.50 46.07
N GLY A 351 -35.41 31.31 45.69
CA GLY A 351 -34.65 30.06 45.79
C GLY A 351 -33.37 30.12 44.96
N GLY A 352 -32.22 29.92 45.60
CA GLY A 352 -30.89 30.07 44.99
C GLY A 352 -30.31 31.49 44.97
N TRP A 353 -30.99 32.49 45.53
CA TRP A 353 -30.42 33.83 45.78
C TRP A 353 -29.67 33.89 47.12
N ASN A 354 -28.86 34.92 47.31
CA ASN A 354 -28.32 35.29 48.62
C ASN A 354 -29.34 36.09 49.45
N GLU A 355 -29.15 36.13 50.76
CA GLU A 355 -30.03 36.87 51.70
C GLU A 355 -30.22 38.36 51.33
N ALA A 356 -29.24 38.94 50.63
CA ALA A 356 -29.22 40.34 50.21
C ALA A 356 -29.96 40.63 48.88
N ASP A 357 -30.56 39.64 48.20
CA ASP A 357 -31.22 39.79 46.87
C ASP A 357 -30.32 40.47 45.81
N THR A 358 -29.01 40.24 45.89
CA THR A 358 -27.98 40.86 45.02
C THR A 358 -27.33 39.88 44.05
N GLY A 359 -27.47 38.57 44.27
CA GLY A 359 -26.92 37.55 43.40
C GLY A 359 -27.12 36.14 43.96
N ALA A 360 -26.24 35.22 43.55
CA ALA A 360 -26.34 33.80 43.89
C ALA A 360 -26.09 33.50 45.38
N GLY A 361 -26.93 32.64 45.95
CA GLY A 361 -26.74 32.03 47.27
C GLY A 361 -25.80 30.82 47.22
N GLU A 362 -25.54 30.22 48.38
CA GLU A 362 -24.58 29.11 48.55
C GLU A 362 -24.87 27.94 47.62
N GLU A 363 -26.13 27.49 47.55
CA GLU A 363 -26.52 26.36 46.71
C GLU A 363 -26.32 26.68 45.22
N ALA A 364 -26.59 27.91 44.78
CA ALA A 364 -26.41 28.34 43.40
C ALA A 364 -24.94 28.52 42.98
N VAL A 365 -24.02 28.60 43.94
CA VAL A 365 -22.56 28.52 43.73
C VAL A 365 -21.96 27.19 44.20
N SER A 366 -22.79 26.16 44.40
CA SER A 366 -22.35 24.80 44.71
C SER A 366 -22.11 23.96 43.44
N ILE A 367 -21.32 22.90 43.58
CA ILE A 367 -21.08 21.92 42.51
C ILE A 367 -21.84 20.64 42.82
N GLY A 368 -22.74 20.24 41.93
CA GLY A 368 -23.75 19.21 42.19
C GLY A 368 -25.07 19.82 42.66
N GLU A 369 -26.05 18.94 42.87
CA GLU A 369 -27.38 19.28 43.37
C GLU A 369 -27.35 19.44 44.89
N SER A 370 -28.07 20.43 45.45
CA SER A 370 -28.23 20.53 46.90
C SER A 370 -29.12 19.39 47.41
N PRO A 371 -28.67 18.55 48.36
CA PRO A 371 -29.51 17.51 48.96
C PRO A 371 -30.78 18.06 49.61
N ARG A 372 -30.75 19.33 50.04
CA ARG A 372 -31.87 20.02 50.69
C ARG A 372 -33.09 20.15 49.77
N TRP A 373 -32.89 20.44 48.48
CA TRP A 373 -33.99 20.61 47.52
C TRP A 373 -34.84 19.35 47.39
N ARG A 374 -34.20 18.18 47.38
CA ARG A 374 -34.87 16.88 47.32
C ARG A 374 -35.60 16.56 48.63
N ALA A 375 -34.93 16.72 49.77
CA ALA A 375 -35.55 16.53 51.07
C ALA A 375 -36.77 17.45 51.25
N PHE A 376 -36.70 18.69 50.75
CA PHE A 376 -37.83 19.61 50.76
C PHE A 376 -38.98 19.16 49.86
N TYR A 377 -38.71 18.69 48.63
CA TYR A 377 -39.73 18.08 47.75
C TYR A 377 -40.40 16.84 48.37
N GLU A 378 -39.62 15.99 49.03
CA GLU A 378 -40.11 14.77 49.68
C GLU A 378 -41.11 15.09 50.81
N MET A 379 -40.97 16.23 51.48
CA MET A 379 -41.94 16.74 52.48
C MET A 379 -43.23 17.33 51.88
N GLN A 380 -43.32 17.64 50.58
CA GLN A 380 -44.50 18.28 49.98
C GLN A 380 -45.50 17.29 49.39
N ASP A 381 -46.79 17.65 49.37
CA ASP A 381 -47.85 16.94 48.66
C ASP A 381 -48.51 17.80 47.56
N SER A 382 -49.60 17.32 46.97
CA SER A 382 -50.35 18.02 45.91
C SER A 382 -51.00 19.35 46.33
N SER A 383 -51.03 19.69 47.63
CA SER A 383 -51.53 20.98 48.14
C SER A 383 -50.49 22.12 48.11
N TYR A 384 -49.24 21.82 47.73
CA TYR A 384 -48.11 22.76 47.80
C TYR A 384 -48.41 24.14 47.19
N ASN A 385 -48.23 25.18 48.02
CA ASN A 385 -48.43 26.57 47.64
C ASN A 385 -47.18 27.39 47.93
N TYR A 386 -46.41 27.70 46.89
CA TYR A 386 -45.16 28.48 46.94
C TYR A 386 -45.28 29.85 47.64
N ARG A 387 -46.50 30.38 47.81
CA ARG A 387 -46.74 31.62 48.57
C ARG A 387 -46.42 31.49 50.05
N ASN A 388 -46.59 30.28 50.61
CA ASN A 388 -46.34 29.99 52.02
C ASN A 388 -44.83 29.80 52.32
N THR A 389 -44.03 29.58 51.28
CA THR A 389 -42.61 29.20 51.36
C THR A 389 -41.70 30.23 50.70
N ARG A 390 -42.19 31.46 50.43
CA ARG A 390 -41.39 32.53 49.83
C ARG A 390 -40.18 32.85 50.72
N TYR A 391 -39.03 33.08 50.09
CA TYR A 391 -37.77 33.41 50.75
C TYR A 391 -37.23 32.31 51.69
N GLN A 392 -37.72 31.07 51.60
CA GLN A 392 -37.00 29.88 52.08
C GLN A 392 -35.87 29.53 51.10
N ILE A 393 -34.92 30.47 50.90
CA ILE A 393 -34.02 30.54 49.73
C ILE A 393 -33.14 29.29 49.51
N HIS A 394 -32.97 28.48 50.55
CA HIS A 394 -32.21 27.23 50.57
C HIS A 394 -33.02 25.98 50.16
N ASP A 395 -34.35 26.04 50.26
CA ASP A 395 -35.25 24.88 50.14
C ASP A 395 -35.67 24.56 48.70
N GLY A 396 -35.39 25.44 47.74
CA GLY A 396 -35.70 25.22 46.34
C GLY A 396 -35.08 26.27 45.43
N LEU A 397 -35.65 26.43 44.23
CA LEU A 397 -35.13 27.33 43.20
C LEU A 397 -36.24 28.18 42.60
N ASP A 398 -35.98 29.48 42.36
CA ASP A 398 -36.74 30.24 41.36
C ASP A 398 -36.12 30.09 39.97
N CYS A 399 -36.79 30.65 38.95
CA CYS A 399 -36.35 30.57 37.56
C CYS A 399 -34.91 31.09 37.33
N SER A 400 -34.55 32.18 38.00
CA SER A 400 -33.22 32.81 37.95
C SER A 400 -32.19 32.05 38.76
N GLY A 401 -32.55 31.57 39.96
CA GLY A 401 -31.72 30.68 40.78
C GLY A 401 -31.34 29.40 40.02
N TYR A 402 -32.34 28.76 39.40
CA TYR A 402 -32.18 27.56 38.59
C TYR A 402 -31.24 27.79 37.40
N VAL A 403 -31.50 28.78 36.56
CA VAL A 403 -30.65 29.07 35.40
C VAL A 403 -29.23 29.45 35.83
N GLY A 404 -29.08 30.21 36.93
CA GLY A 404 -27.77 30.55 37.49
C GLY A 404 -26.97 29.34 37.98
N TRP A 405 -27.60 28.42 38.73
CA TRP A 405 -26.97 27.16 39.17
C TRP A 405 -26.58 26.25 38.00
N VAL A 406 -27.44 26.16 36.97
CA VAL A 406 -27.15 25.39 35.74
C VAL A 406 -25.93 25.95 35.03
N ILE A 407 -25.84 27.28 34.89
CA ILE A 407 -24.68 27.94 34.28
C ILE A 407 -23.44 27.72 35.14
N TYR A 408 -23.54 27.84 36.48
CA TYR A 408 -22.44 27.59 37.40
C TYR A 408 -21.84 26.19 37.21
N ASN A 409 -22.68 25.17 37.17
CA ASN A 409 -22.25 23.77 37.00
C ASN A 409 -21.76 23.40 35.58
N VAL A 410 -21.90 24.31 34.59
CA VAL A 410 -21.30 24.16 33.25
C VAL A 410 -19.98 24.92 33.15
N MET A 411 -19.87 26.07 33.81
CA MET A 411 -18.74 26.97 33.70
C MET A 411 -17.62 26.61 34.68
N GLU A 412 -17.97 26.22 35.91
CA GLU A 412 -17.05 26.10 37.05
C GLU A 412 -16.84 24.64 37.52
N THR A 413 -15.70 24.40 38.18
CA THR A 413 -15.28 23.06 38.66
C THR A 413 -15.16 22.96 40.18
N ALA A 414 -15.47 24.03 40.92
CA ALA A 414 -15.39 24.12 42.38
C ALA A 414 -16.47 25.09 42.88
N GLY A 415 -16.90 24.96 44.14
CA GLY A 415 -17.90 25.84 44.74
C GLY A 415 -17.37 27.21 45.14
N GLY A 416 -18.26 28.11 45.56
CA GLY A 416 -17.93 29.36 46.24
C GLY A 416 -17.30 30.47 45.37
N ARG A 417 -17.47 30.41 44.04
CA ARG A 417 -17.05 31.48 43.11
C ARG A 417 -18.21 32.43 42.84
N THR A 418 -17.94 33.54 42.16
CA THR A 418 -18.98 34.46 41.66
C THR A 418 -20.03 33.70 40.86
N GLY A 419 -21.28 33.70 41.35
CA GLY A 419 -22.39 32.99 40.74
C GLY A 419 -23.00 33.71 39.54
N TYR A 420 -24.02 33.07 38.95
CA TYR A 420 -24.68 33.52 37.72
C TYR A 420 -26.18 33.79 37.89
N VAL A 421 -26.66 33.94 39.13
CA VAL A 421 -28.06 34.29 39.44
C VAL A 421 -28.23 35.81 39.32
N GLU A 422 -29.23 36.23 38.54
CA GLU A 422 -29.58 37.63 38.28
C GLU A 422 -31.09 37.78 38.03
N LYS A 423 -31.60 39.01 38.03
CA LYS A 423 -33.05 39.28 37.88
C LYS A 423 -33.58 38.71 36.57
N ALA A 424 -34.48 37.71 36.68
CA ALA A 424 -34.98 36.88 35.59
C ALA A 424 -35.27 37.65 34.29
N SER A 425 -36.01 38.77 34.37
CA SER A 425 -36.46 39.55 33.21
C SER A 425 -35.38 39.96 32.22
N GLY A 426 -34.19 40.33 32.70
CA GLY A 426 -33.06 40.80 31.88
C GLY A 426 -31.96 39.77 31.67
N MET A 427 -32.11 38.56 32.20
CA MET A 427 -31.00 37.61 32.34
C MET A 427 -30.39 37.18 31.00
N ALA A 428 -31.20 37.00 29.94
CA ALA A 428 -30.68 36.66 28.62
C ALA A 428 -29.82 37.78 28.02
N GLU A 429 -30.25 39.03 28.17
CA GLU A 429 -29.52 40.21 27.68
C GLU A 429 -28.24 40.43 28.48
N SER A 430 -28.29 40.33 29.81
CA SER A 430 -27.11 40.40 30.69
C SER A 430 -26.05 39.34 30.34
N LEU A 431 -26.44 38.08 30.17
CA LEU A 431 -25.51 37.01 29.79
C LEU A 431 -24.86 37.29 28.41
N ALA A 432 -25.61 37.80 27.45
CA ALA A 432 -25.06 38.20 26.16
C ALA A 432 -24.07 39.38 26.28
N MET A 433 -24.39 40.41 27.09
CA MET A 433 -23.49 41.53 27.39
C MET A 433 -22.20 41.07 28.09
N LYS A 434 -22.27 40.01 28.91
CA LYS A 434 -21.11 39.33 29.50
C LYS A 434 -20.32 38.43 28.52
N GLY A 435 -20.70 38.43 27.24
CA GLY A 435 -20.02 37.68 26.19
C GLY A 435 -20.37 36.19 26.12
N PHE A 436 -21.46 35.73 26.75
CA PHE A 436 -21.81 34.30 26.75
C PHE A 436 -22.41 33.84 25.41
N GLY A 437 -22.94 34.77 24.62
CA GLY A 437 -23.57 34.51 23.32
C GLY A 437 -24.17 35.77 22.70
N GLY A 438 -24.91 35.60 21.61
CA GLY A 438 -25.65 36.69 20.97
C GLY A 438 -27.05 36.85 21.57
N TYR A 439 -27.48 38.10 21.77
CA TYR A 439 -28.86 38.43 22.15
C TYR A 439 -29.77 38.59 20.93
N THR A 440 -31.07 38.36 21.11
CA THR A 440 -32.13 38.70 20.16
C THR A 440 -33.37 39.12 20.94
N PRO A 441 -33.81 40.40 20.85
CA PRO A 441 -35.00 40.89 21.53
C PRO A 441 -36.26 40.10 21.13
N ALA A 442 -37.22 39.95 22.05
CA ALA A 442 -38.38 39.06 21.90
C ALA A 442 -39.10 39.16 20.53
N ARG A 443 -39.42 40.39 20.10
CA ARG A 443 -40.07 40.70 18.80
C ARG A 443 -39.32 40.17 17.56
N ASN A 444 -38.03 39.88 17.68
CA ASN A 444 -37.16 39.41 16.60
C ASN A 444 -36.86 37.89 16.69
N VAL A 445 -37.33 37.18 17.72
CA VAL A 445 -37.09 35.74 17.85
C VAL A 445 -37.92 34.97 16.81
N LYS A 446 -37.26 34.09 16.05
CA LYS A 446 -37.85 33.29 14.96
C LYS A 446 -37.63 31.78 15.09
N ASN A 447 -36.92 31.34 16.13
CA ASN A 447 -36.66 29.93 16.43
C ASN A 447 -36.06 29.78 17.82
N TRP A 448 -36.45 28.71 18.51
CA TRP A 448 -35.95 28.30 19.81
C TRP A 448 -35.15 27.01 19.63
N LYS A 449 -33.87 27.04 20.00
CA LYS A 449 -32.92 25.95 19.80
C LYS A 449 -32.52 25.35 21.14
N PRO A 450 -32.03 24.10 21.16
CA PRO A 450 -31.69 23.44 22.41
C PRO A 450 -30.53 24.17 23.10
N GLY A 451 -30.74 24.55 24.36
CA GLY A 451 -29.81 25.28 25.22
C GLY A 451 -29.89 26.81 25.13
N ASP A 452 -30.72 27.42 24.27
CA ASP A 452 -30.95 28.87 24.33
C ASP A 452 -31.53 29.27 25.70
N ILE A 453 -31.03 30.35 26.28
CA ILE A 453 -31.57 30.95 27.52
C ILE A 453 -32.55 32.04 27.12
N MET A 454 -33.76 32.02 27.69
CA MET A 454 -34.88 32.84 27.26
C MET A 454 -35.42 33.63 28.45
N SER A 455 -35.52 34.96 28.38
CA SER A 455 -36.03 35.79 29.48
C SER A 455 -37.15 36.75 29.06
N MET A 456 -38.17 36.84 29.91
CA MET A 456 -39.32 37.75 29.81
C MET A 456 -39.66 38.33 31.19
N SER A 457 -40.55 39.31 31.28
CA SER A 457 -40.98 39.89 32.57
C SER A 457 -41.34 38.80 33.59
N GLY A 458 -40.54 38.70 34.67
CA GLY A 458 -40.74 37.76 35.78
C GLY A 458 -40.26 36.32 35.56
N HIS A 459 -39.76 35.95 34.38
CA HIS A 459 -39.36 34.57 34.07
C HIS A 459 -38.10 34.45 33.21
N VAL A 460 -37.29 33.44 33.50
CA VAL A 460 -36.20 32.96 32.63
C VAL A 460 -36.23 31.43 32.54
N TRP A 461 -35.96 30.88 31.36
CA TRP A 461 -36.09 29.45 31.07
C TRP A 461 -35.08 28.95 30.04
N ILE A 462 -34.90 27.63 29.95
CA ILE A 462 -33.95 26.99 29.02
C ILE A 462 -34.73 26.23 27.95
N SER A 463 -34.54 26.57 26.69
CA SER A 463 -35.17 25.87 25.56
C SER A 463 -34.56 24.48 25.36
N LEU A 464 -35.38 23.45 25.14
CA LEU A 464 -34.98 22.14 24.60
C LEU A 464 -35.22 22.00 23.09
N GLY A 465 -35.73 23.05 22.44
CA GLY A 465 -35.98 23.09 21.00
C GLY A 465 -37.45 23.22 20.64
N MET A 466 -37.67 23.55 19.38
CA MET A 466 -38.99 23.70 18.76
C MET A 466 -39.50 22.36 18.20
N CYS A 467 -40.81 22.19 18.19
CA CYS A 467 -41.58 21.13 17.53
C CYS A 467 -42.01 21.58 16.12
N GLU A 468 -42.53 20.65 15.31
CA GLU A 468 -42.96 20.93 13.93
C GLU A 468 -44.19 21.85 13.85
N ASP A 469 -45.03 21.85 14.88
CA ASP A 469 -46.18 22.76 15.04
C ASP A 469 -45.79 24.17 15.54
N GLY A 470 -44.50 24.44 15.70
CA GLY A 470 -43.97 25.71 16.22
C GLY A 470 -44.02 25.86 17.74
N SER A 471 -44.57 24.88 18.47
CA SER A 471 -44.48 24.85 19.94
C SER A 471 -43.06 24.54 20.41
N VAL A 472 -42.74 24.84 21.68
CA VAL A 472 -41.40 24.68 22.25
C VAL A 472 -41.44 23.87 23.53
N VAL A 473 -40.54 22.91 23.65
CA VAL A 473 -40.27 22.21 24.91
C VAL A 473 -39.19 22.98 25.67
N LEU A 474 -39.37 23.17 26.97
CA LEU A 474 -38.49 23.96 27.82
C LEU A 474 -38.29 23.32 29.20
N LEU A 475 -37.14 23.61 29.81
CA LEU A 475 -36.88 23.40 31.24
C LEU A 475 -37.11 24.71 31.96
N HIS A 476 -37.89 24.68 33.05
CA HIS A 476 -38.29 25.87 33.79
C HIS A 476 -38.40 25.57 35.29
N ALA A 477 -38.03 26.54 36.12
CA ALA A 477 -38.38 26.53 37.55
C ALA A 477 -39.53 27.51 37.76
N SER A 478 -40.74 26.97 37.91
CA SER A 478 -41.98 27.74 38.03
C SER A 478 -42.97 26.93 38.87
N PRO A 479 -43.92 27.55 39.61
CA PRO A 479 -44.85 26.82 40.46
C PRO A 479 -45.44 25.56 39.77
N PRO A 480 -45.28 24.36 40.35
CA PRO A 480 -44.76 24.06 41.68
C PRO A 480 -43.24 23.78 41.80
N GLY A 481 -42.46 23.69 40.72
CA GLY A 481 -41.01 23.46 40.81
C GLY A 481 -40.21 23.41 39.51
N VAL A 482 -39.09 22.67 39.55
CA VAL A 482 -38.24 22.45 38.37
C VAL A 482 -38.82 21.28 37.58
N LEU A 483 -39.40 21.60 36.42
CA LEU A 483 -40.10 20.61 35.59
C LEU A 483 -39.84 20.81 34.09
N LEU A 484 -40.19 19.79 33.32
CA LEU A 484 -40.29 19.86 31.87
C LEU A 484 -41.62 20.51 31.52
N CYS A 485 -41.61 21.56 30.70
CA CYS A 485 -42.82 22.17 30.18
C CYS A 485 -42.87 22.15 28.65
N GLY A 486 -44.09 22.28 28.12
CA GLY A 486 -44.35 22.61 26.72
C GLY A 486 -45.20 23.86 26.59
N THR A 487 -44.98 24.66 25.53
CA THR A 487 -45.85 25.81 25.25
C THR A 487 -47.09 25.39 24.47
N ARG A 488 -48.27 25.79 24.94
CA ARG A 488 -49.55 25.68 24.20
C ARG A 488 -49.48 26.40 22.85
N LEU A 489 -50.39 26.05 21.94
CA LEU A 489 -50.60 26.78 20.68
C LEU A 489 -51.11 28.22 20.95
N PRO A 490 -51.02 29.15 19.99
CA PRO A 490 -51.48 30.54 20.18
C PRO A 490 -52.96 30.69 20.57
N ASP A 491 -53.79 29.71 20.23
CA ASP A 491 -55.21 29.62 20.59
C ASP A 491 -55.46 28.92 21.96
N GLY A 492 -54.40 28.57 22.70
CA GLY A 492 -54.47 27.92 24.01
C GLY A 492 -54.62 26.40 23.99
N ARG A 493 -54.82 25.77 22.82
CA ARG A 493 -54.92 24.30 22.71
C ARG A 493 -53.61 23.60 23.09
N SER A 494 -53.73 22.30 23.38
CA SER A 494 -52.57 21.41 23.52
C SER A 494 -51.75 21.42 22.23
N SER A 495 -50.44 21.23 22.38
CA SER A 495 -49.44 21.24 21.31
C SER A 495 -48.57 19.99 21.39
N ARG A 496 -47.74 19.75 20.36
CA ARG A 496 -46.77 18.67 20.40
C ARG A 496 -45.78 18.82 21.56
N ALA A 497 -45.46 20.04 21.97
CA ALA A 497 -44.61 20.28 23.13
C ALA A 497 -45.29 19.92 24.46
N THR A 498 -46.59 20.21 24.65
CA THR A 498 -47.28 19.83 25.90
C THR A 498 -47.46 18.31 25.98
N GLU A 499 -47.83 17.65 24.88
CA GLU A 499 -47.84 16.18 24.80
C GLU A 499 -46.49 15.56 25.18
N LEU A 500 -45.39 16.09 24.65
CA LEU A 500 -44.04 15.61 24.96
C LEU A 500 -43.69 15.85 26.43
N ALA A 501 -44.00 17.02 26.98
CA ALA A 501 -43.73 17.33 28.38
C ALA A 501 -44.51 16.42 29.33
N GLU A 502 -45.82 16.27 29.13
CA GLU A 502 -46.68 15.36 29.90
C GLU A 502 -46.22 13.90 29.77
N HIS A 503 -45.90 13.44 28.56
CA HIS A 503 -45.39 12.09 28.33
C HIS A 503 -44.08 11.82 29.09
N TYR A 504 -43.11 12.73 29.02
CA TYR A 504 -41.81 12.53 29.66
C TYR A 504 -41.89 12.68 31.18
N MET A 505 -42.65 13.65 31.72
CA MET A 505 -42.87 13.76 33.16
C MET A 505 -43.61 12.55 33.72
N ARG A 506 -44.69 12.09 33.07
CA ARG A 506 -45.44 10.90 33.52
C ARG A 506 -44.63 9.60 33.44
N THR A 507 -43.77 9.45 32.43
CA THR A 507 -43.00 8.21 32.21
C THR A 507 -41.76 8.12 33.11
N TYR A 508 -41.00 9.21 33.26
CA TYR A 508 -39.69 9.20 33.94
C TYR A 508 -39.72 9.84 35.34
N TYR A 509 -40.77 10.60 35.68
CA TYR A 509 -40.93 11.32 36.95
C TYR A 509 -42.35 11.11 37.53
N PRO A 510 -42.83 9.85 37.67
CA PRO A 510 -44.24 9.56 37.96
C PRO A 510 -44.72 10.12 39.30
N ASP A 511 -43.89 10.11 40.35
CA ASP A 511 -44.25 10.63 41.67
C ASP A 511 -44.45 12.16 41.64
N TRP A 512 -43.64 12.87 40.87
CA TRP A 512 -43.83 14.30 40.61
C TRP A 512 -45.14 14.52 39.84
N TYR A 513 -45.32 13.82 38.73
CA TYR A 513 -46.49 13.99 37.86
C TYR A 513 -47.81 13.65 38.58
N LYS A 514 -47.79 12.71 39.54
CA LYS A 514 -48.93 12.38 40.40
C LYS A 514 -49.29 13.52 41.36
N LYS A 515 -48.32 14.24 41.92
CA LYS A 515 -48.56 15.43 42.75
C LYS A 515 -48.92 16.66 41.89
N TYR A 516 -48.25 16.80 40.75
CA TYR A 516 -48.13 18.04 39.96
C TYR A 516 -48.18 17.76 38.44
N PRO A 517 -49.38 17.51 37.86
CA PRO A 517 -49.50 17.11 36.46
C PRO A 517 -49.36 18.24 35.43
N ASP A 518 -49.54 19.52 35.81
CA ASP A 518 -49.48 20.63 34.85
C ASP A 518 -48.06 20.87 34.31
N CYS A 519 -47.87 20.51 33.06
CA CYS A 519 -46.64 20.72 32.29
C CYS A 519 -46.80 21.82 31.22
N ALA A 520 -47.90 22.59 31.23
CA ALA A 520 -48.25 23.49 30.13
C ALA A 520 -47.93 24.96 30.44
N ARG A 521 -47.31 25.68 29.49
CA ARG A 521 -47.09 27.13 29.58
C ARG A 521 -47.75 27.84 28.39
N ALA A 522 -48.15 29.10 28.56
CA ALA A 522 -48.87 29.84 27.52
C ALA A 522 -47.97 30.22 26.34
N ALA A 523 -48.53 30.38 25.14
CA ALA A 523 -47.81 30.81 23.94
C ALA A 523 -47.10 32.19 24.11
N SER A 524 -47.54 33.01 25.07
CA SER A 524 -46.88 34.26 25.46
C SER A 524 -45.44 34.09 25.94
N TYR A 525 -45.03 32.88 26.38
CA TYR A 525 -43.63 32.57 26.64
C TYR A 525 -42.76 32.73 25.38
N LEU A 526 -43.30 32.43 24.19
CA LEU A 526 -42.57 32.54 22.93
C LEU A 526 -42.48 33.99 22.44
N THR A 527 -43.57 34.74 22.53
CA THR A 527 -43.65 36.12 22.02
C THR A 527 -43.09 37.16 23.00
N GLY A 528 -43.06 36.86 24.30
CA GLY A 528 -42.56 37.76 25.34
C GLY A 528 -41.09 37.58 25.71
N SER A 529 -40.44 36.48 25.32
CA SER A 529 -39.06 36.17 25.75
C SER A 529 -37.98 36.65 24.76
N GLY A 530 -37.07 37.50 25.22
CA GLY A 530 -35.78 37.73 24.59
C GLY A 530 -34.88 36.49 24.69
N GLN A 531 -33.99 36.31 23.72
CA GLN A 531 -33.19 35.09 23.53
C GLN A 531 -31.70 35.37 23.64
N MET A 532 -30.99 34.62 24.49
CA MET A 532 -29.54 34.49 24.45
C MET A 532 -29.16 33.15 23.84
N ARG A 533 -28.35 33.21 22.79
CA ARG A 533 -27.84 32.04 22.09
C ARG A 533 -26.33 31.95 22.23
N TRP A 534 -25.90 30.97 23.02
CA TRP A 534 -24.50 30.71 23.39
C TRP A 534 -23.52 30.81 22.22
N ASP A 535 -22.36 31.41 22.45
CA ASP A 535 -21.25 31.30 21.49
C ASP A 535 -20.80 29.83 21.32
N SER A 536 -20.30 29.52 20.13
CA SER A 536 -19.82 28.19 19.72
C SER A 536 -18.36 27.89 20.11
N GLY A 537 -17.57 28.93 20.38
CA GLY A 537 -16.27 28.80 21.04
C GLY A 537 -16.41 28.61 22.55
N LEU A 538 -17.39 29.27 23.18
CA LEU A 538 -17.69 29.11 24.60
C LEU A 538 -18.36 27.77 24.93
N LEU A 539 -19.50 27.42 24.31
CA LEU A 539 -20.13 26.10 24.44
C LEU A 539 -20.05 25.31 23.14
N THR A 540 -19.09 24.39 23.07
CA THR A 540 -18.91 23.54 21.88
C THR A 540 -20.02 22.50 21.74
N ASP A 541 -20.44 22.23 20.51
CA ASP A 541 -21.46 21.24 20.16
C ASP A 541 -20.89 20.21 19.18
N LYS A 542 -20.35 19.10 19.71
CA LYS A 542 -19.77 18.02 18.90
C LYS A 542 -20.82 17.00 18.48
N GLU A 543 -21.92 16.97 19.22
CA GLU A 543 -23.03 16.03 19.08
C GLU A 543 -24.10 16.52 18.09
N GLY A 544 -24.06 17.80 17.70
CA GLY A 544 -24.96 18.43 16.73
C GLY A 544 -26.30 18.89 17.31
N ILE A 545 -26.37 19.00 18.64
CA ILE A 545 -27.60 19.22 19.41
C ILE A 545 -28.29 20.54 19.06
N ARG A 546 -27.54 21.58 18.68
CA ARG A 546 -28.13 22.89 18.29
C ARG A 546 -28.95 22.83 16.98
N LYS A 547 -28.98 21.67 16.31
CA LYS A 547 -29.76 21.41 15.09
C LYS A 547 -30.86 20.35 15.29
N MET A 548 -30.98 19.76 16.48
CA MET A 548 -31.95 18.71 16.77
C MET A 548 -33.33 19.31 17.08
N GLY A 549 -34.40 18.58 16.72
CA GLY A 549 -35.76 18.87 17.16
C GLY A 549 -35.99 18.51 18.63
N ALA A 550 -37.03 19.06 19.25
CA ALA A 550 -37.31 18.86 20.68
C ALA A 550 -37.34 17.38 21.10
N GLU A 551 -37.97 16.51 20.31
CA GLU A 551 -38.10 15.08 20.60
C GLU A 551 -36.76 14.33 20.49
N GLU A 552 -35.88 14.71 19.54
CA GLU A 552 -34.53 14.15 19.43
C GLU A 552 -33.66 14.53 20.64
N VAL A 553 -33.86 15.75 21.18
CA VAL A 553 -33.16 16.26 22.37
C VAL A 553 -33.62 15.51 23.62
N LEU A 554 -34.93 15.35 23.80
CA LEU A 554 -35.50 14.58 24.91
C LEU A 554 -34.93 13.16 24.92
N LYS A 555 -35.01 12.44 23.80
CA LYS A 555 -34.40 11.10 23.59
C LYS A 555 -32.87 11.06 23.78
N LYS A 556 -32.19 12.20 23.83
CA LYS A 556 -30.74 12.32 24.04
C LYS A 556 -30.35 12.54 25.51
N ILE A 557 -31.22 13.16 26.31
CA ILE A 557 -30.92 13.57 27.69
C ILE A 557 -31.79 12.85 28.74
N ILE A 558 -32.96 12.35 28.35
CA ILE A 558 -33.81 11.44 29.13
C ILE A 558 -33.99 10.18 28.25
N PRO A 559 -33.06 9.21 28.34
CA PRO A 559 -33.13 7.94 27.63
C PRO A 559 -34.04 6.93 28.33
#